data_AF-A0A0N0K0L8-F1
#
_entry.id   AF-A0A0N0K0L8-F1
#
_cell.length_a   1.000
_cell.length_b   1.000
_cell.length_c   1.000
_cell.angle_alpha   90.00
_cell.angle_beta   90.00
_cell.angle_gamma   90.00
#
_symmetry.space_group_name_H-M   'P 1'
#
loop_
_entity.id
_entity.type
_entity.pdbx_description
1 polymer ?
#
loop_
_entity_poly.entity_id
_entity_poly.type
_entity_poly.pdbx_seq_one_letter_code
_entity_poly.pdbx_strand_id
1 'polypeptide(L)'
;MDEPDWTMEDHLLHGRAAIRKIANVADQNISEPKVCFHLYPLTSGDEENWGMEAQYCQLARREFENCGQEFDVDYVGGHCGIEAWQDVMPTEDWLTSAVPLMWGTAAKANMYLAGWSFEPRTGPYISVSRSVSVYNGSKISEHPPPAAAQSFGRLGDWLRRQLR
;
A
#
# COMPACT_ATOMS: atom_id res chain seq x y z
N MET A 1 -16.76 18.56 -2.26
CA MET A 1 -15.52 17.79 -2.05
C MET A 1 -14.56 18.37 -3.08
N ASP A 2 -13.77 19.38 -2.71
CA ASP A 2 -13.38 20.43 -3.68
C ASP A 2 -11.88 20.61 -3.80
N GLU A 3 -11.14 19.51 -3.86
CA GLU A 3 -9.76 19.59 -4.35
C GLU A 3 -9.57 18.47 -5.38
N PRO A 4 -8.94 18.77 -6.53
CA PRO A 4 -8.78 17.83 -7.63
C PRO A 4 -7.77 16.73 -7.27
N ASP A 5 -8.03 15.50 -7.70
CA ASP A 5 -7.10 14.38 -7.55
C ASP A 5 -5.71 14.76 -8.06
N TRP A 6 -4.66 14.23 -7.41
CA TRP A 6 -3.29 14.48 -7.82
C TRP A 6 -3.08 14.08 -9.26
N THR A 7 -2.39 14.90 -10.03
CA THR A 7 -1.94 14.55 -11.37
C THR A 7 -0.71 13.64 -11.31
N MET A 8 -0.36 13.01 -12.44
CA MET A 8 0.92 12.30 -12.59
C MET A 8 2.12 13.18 -12.17
N GLU A 9 2.11 14.47 -12.54
CA GLU A 9 3.18 15.39 -12.20
C GLU A 9 3.29 15.61 -10.68
N ASP A 10 2.17 15.67 -9.97
CA ASP A 10 2.14 15.78 -8.50
C ASP A 10 2.75 14.53 -7.86
N HIS A 11 2.38 13.33 -8.31
CA HIS A 11 2.98 12.08 -7.81
C HIS A 11 4.50 12.04 -8.01
N LEU A 12 5.00 12.49 -9.16
CA LEU A 12 6.44 12.54 -9.44
C LEU A 12 7.13 13.63 -8.62
N LEU A 13 6.52 14.79 -8.46
CA LEU A 13 7.07 15.90 -7.67
C LEU A 13 7.23 15.50 -6.20
N HIS A 14 6.16 14.98 -5.59
CA HIS A 14 6.16 14.57 -4.19
C HIS A 14 6.97 13.29 -3.96
N GLY A 15 6.97 12.36 -4.92
CA GLY A 15 7.78 11.14 -4.87
C GLY A 15 9.29 11.44 -4.88
N ARG A 16 9.74 12.43 -5.66
CA ARG A 16 11.12 12.94 -5.63
C ARG A 16 11.54 13.42 -4.25
N ALA A 17 10.66 14.18 -3.58
CA ALA A 17 10.93 14.65 -2.22
C ALA A 17 11.01 13.48 -1.23
N ALA A 18 10.16 12.47 -1.37
CA ALA A 18 10.19 11.27 -0.56
C ALA A 18 11.48 10.45 -0.76
N ILE A 19 11.93 10.25 -2.00
CA ILE A 19 13.19 9.54 -2.29
C ILE A 19 14.38 10.22 -1.65
N ARG A 20 14.47 11.55 -1.75
CA ARG A 20 15.53 12.32 -1.06
C ARG A 20 15.48 12.10 0.46
N LYS A 21 14.27 12.08 1.03
CA LYS A 21 14.07 11.81 2.47
C LYS A 21 14.53 10.39 2.83
N ILE A 22 14.17 9.38 2.04
CA ILE A 22 14.59 7.98 2.22
C ILE A 22 16.11 7.86 2.16
N ALA A 23 16.76 8.50 1.18
CA ALA A 23 18.22 8.50 1.07
C ALA A 23 18.91 9.11 2.30
N ASN A 24 18.35 10.20 2.85
CA ASN A 24 18.91 10.87 4.04
C ASN A 24 18.77 10.07 5.34
N VAL A 25 17.92 9.05 5.36
CA VAL A 25 17.68 8.20 6.54
C VAL A 25 18.09 6.75 6.29
N ALA A 26 18.65 6.44 5.12
CA ALA A 26 19.06 5.08 4.75
C ALA A 26 20.14 4.51 5.67
N ASP A 27 20.97 5.38 6.25
CA ASP A 27 21.98 5.02 7.25
C ASP A 27 21.38 4.55 8.60
N GLN A 28 20.04 4.61 8.78
CA GLN A 28 19.34 4.22 10.02
C GLN A 28 18.95 2.73 10.08
N ASN A 29 19.76 1.82 9.51
CA ASN A 29 19.47 0.38 9.45
C ASN A 29 18.10 0.05 8.82
N ILE A 30 17.90 0.45 7.57
CA ILE A 30 16.74 -0.01 6.80
C ILE A 30 16.86 -1.51 6.52
N SER A 31 15.82 -2.28 6.85
CA SER A 31 15.71 -3.71 6.49
C SER A 31 14.41 -3.98 5.73
N GLU A 32 14.47 -4.95 4.80
CA GLU A 32 13.33 -5.38 3.96
C GLU A 32 12.61 -4.17 3.34
N PRO A 33 13.28 -3.36 2.49
CA PRO A 33 12.66 -2.20 1.88
C PRO A 33 11.50 -2.63 1.00
N LYS A 34 10.34 -2.00 1.22
CA LYS A 34 9.11 -2.34 0.53
C LYS A 34 8.33 -1.08 0.16
N VAL A 35 7.70 -1.08 -1.01
CA VAL A 35 6.81 -0.02 -1.48
C VAL A 35 5.42 -0.57 -1.70
N CYS A 36 4.40 0.16 -1.28
CA CYS A 36 2.99 -0.13 -1.56
C CYS A 36 2.38 0.98 -2.43
N PHE A 37 1.70 0.60 -3.51
CA PHE A 37 0.82 1.49 -4.26
C PHE A 37 -0.62 1.31 -3.80
N HIS A 38 -1.29 2.43 -3.48
CA HIS A 38 -2.67 2.47 -3.00
C HIS A 38 -3.61 2.85 -4.15
N LEU A 39 -4.53 1.97 -4.49
CA LEU A 39 -5.41 2.12 -5.64
C LEU A 39 -6.87 2.05 -5.23
N TYR A 40 -7.65 3.01 -5.72
CA TYR A 40 -9.07 3.11 -5.39
C TYR A 40 -9.93 3.04 -6.65
N PRO A 41 -11.06 2.30 -6.61
CA PRO A 41 -11.97 2.25 -7.74
C PRO A 41 -12.60 3.63 -7.97
N LEU A 42 -12.65 4.08 -9.23
CA LEU A 42 -13.30 5.36 -9.59
C LEU A 42 -14.81 5.34 -9.38
N THR A 43 -15.39 4.15 -9.52
CA THR A 43 -16.80 3.88 -9.27
C THR A 43 -16.86 2.53 -8.56
N SER A 44 -17.06 2.53 -7.24
CA SER A 44 -17.64 1.35 -6.59
C SER A 44 -19.16 1.54 -6.62
N GLY A 45 -19.89 0.54 -7.07
CA GLY A 45 -21.35 0.56 -6.88
C GLY A 45 -21.64 0.46 -5.39
N ASP A 46 -22.60 1.24 -4.88
CA ASP A 46 -23.01 1.16 -3.46
C ASP A 46 -23.41 -0.27 -3.02
N GLU A 47 -23.73 -1.14 -3.97
CA GLU A 47 -24.11 -2.55 -3.78
C GLU A 47 -22.98 -3.57 -4.00
N GLU A 48 -21.78 -3.11 -4.41
CA GLU A 48 -20.67 -4.01 -4.71
C GLU A 48 -20.00 -4.49 -3.42
N ASN A 49 -19.99 -5.82 -3.21
CA ASN A 49 -19.32 -6.41 -2.06
C ASN A 49 -17.80 -6.31 -2.23
N TRP A 50 -17.15 -5.62 -1.29
CA TRP A 50 -15.68 -5.58 -1.19
C TRP A 50 -15.11 -6.99 -1.04
N GLY A 51 -14.22 -7.40 -1.95
CA GLY A 51 -13.62 -8.73 -1.94
C GLY A 51 -13.06 -9.17 -3.30
N MET A 52 -12.44 -10.34 -3.36
CA MET A 52 -11.79 -10.85 -4.58
C MET A 52 -12.75 -10.99 -5.78
N GLU A 53 -14.03 -11.22 -5.52
CA GLU A 53 -15.06 -11.38 -6.55
C GLU A 53 -15.64 -10.04 -7.05
N ALA A 54 -15.21 -8.91 -6.48
CA ALA A 54 -15.62 -7.59 -6.94
C ALA A 54 -15.16 -7.36 -8.39
N GLN A 55 -15.96 -6.67 -9.18
CA GLN A 55 -15.69 -6.36 -10.58
C GLN A 55 -14.40 -5.56 -10.74
N TYR A 56 -14.13 -4.59 -9.85
CA TYR A 56 -12.89 -3.83 -9.88
C TYR A 56 -11.66 -4.73 -9.67
N CYS A 57 -11.74 -5.76 -8.83
CA CYS A 57 -10.65 -6.73 -8.63
C CYS A 57 -10.37 -7.54 -9.89
N GLN A 58 -11.41 -7.99 -10.60
CA GLN A 58 -11.27 -8.78 -11.81
C GLN A 58 -10.63 -7.96 -12.95
N LEU A 59 -11.06 -6.70 -13.11
CA LEU A 59 -10.46 -5.79 -14.08
C LEU A 59 -9.01 -5.49 -13.72
N ALA A 60 -8.72 -5.17 -12.46
CA ALA A 60 -7.38 -4.91 -11.99
C ALA A 60 -6.45 -6.11 -12.22
N ARG A 61 -6.88 -7.33 -11.89
CA ARG A 61 -6.06 -8.54 -12.07
C ARG A 61 -5.55 -8.67 -13.50
N ARG A 62 -6.44 -8.53 -14.49
CA ARG A 62 -6.06 -8.57 -15.90
C ARG A 62 -5.04 -7.49 -16.25
N GLU A 63 -5.20 -6.27 -15.77
CA GLU A 63 -4.29 -5.18 -16.12
C GLU A 63 -2.92 -5.33 -15.44
N PHE A 64 -2.88 -5.83 -14.20
CA PHE A 64 -1.65 -6.14 -13.48
C PHE A 64 -0.86 -7.29 -14.12
N GLU A 65 -1.52 -8.36 -14.55
CA GLU A 65 -0.88 -9.46 -15.29
C GLU A 65 -0.21 -8.98 -16.59
N ASN A 66 -0.75 -7.91 -17.21
CA ASN A 66 -0.30 -7.40 -18.49
C ASN A 66 0.60 -6.15 -18.39
N CYS A 67 0.88 -5.63 -17.20
CA CYS A 67 1.65 -4.38 -17.05
C CYS A 67 3.16 -4.56 -17.23
N GLY A 68 3.65 -5.80 -17.37
CA GLY A 68 5.06 -6.09 -17.69
C GLY A 68 6.03 -5.91 -16.52
N GLN A 69 5.51 -5.75 -15.30
CA GLN A 69 6.27 -5.66 -14.06
C GLN A 69 5.55 -6.48 -12.98
N GLU A 70 6.31 -7.23 -12.19
CA GLU A 70 5.76 -8.07 -11.13
C GLU A 70 5.47 -7.25 -9.87
N PHE A 71 4.27 -7.43 -9.34
CA PHE A 71 3.78 -6.85 -8.10
C PHE A 71 3.15 -7.95 -7.25
N ASP A 72 3.37 -7.91 -5.94
CA ASP A 72 2.58 -8.71 -4.99
C ASP A 72 1.29 -7.93 -4.69
N VAL A 73 0.17 -8.36 -5.25
CA VAL A 73 -1.07 -7.58 -5.25
C VAL A 73 -2.08 -8.16 -4.26
N ASP A 74 -2.44 -7.36 -3.25
CA ASP A 74 -3.59 -7.63 -2.39
C ASP A 74 -4.85 -7.00 -3.00
N TYR A 75 -5.65 -7.86 -3.64
CA TYR A 75 -6.92 -7.49 -4.25
C TYR A 75 -8.05 -7.30 -3.23
N VAL A 76 -7.84 -7.65 -1.96
CA VAL A 76 -8.86 -7.54 -0.90
C VAL A 76 -8.56 -6.37 0.04
N GLY A 77 -7.60 -5.50 -0.33
CA GLY A 77 -7.05 -4.38 0.46
C GLY A 77 -8.05 -3.65 1.37
N GLY A 78 -8.30 -4.24 2.53
CA GLY A 78 -9.18 -3.75 3.59
C GLY A 78 -10.50 -3.11 3.11
N HIS A 79 -10.90 -2.05 3.82
CA HIS A 79 -12.17 -1.35 3.61
C HIS A 79 -12.15 -0.35 2.44
N CYS A 80 -11.13 -0.34 1.58
CA CYS A 80 -10.97 0.79 0.67
C CYS A 80 -10.41 0.52 -0.73
N GLY A 81 -9.64 -0.55 -1.04
CA GLY A 81 -9.08 -0.66 -2.40
C GLY A 81 -8.16 -1.85 -2.69
N ILE A 82 -7.25 -1.67 -3.66
CA ILE A 82 -6.19 -2.62 -4.01
C ILE A 82 -4.85 -2.06 -3.56
N GLU A 83 -4.01 -2.94 -3.01
CA GLU A 83 -2.63 -2.62 -2.66
C GLU A 83 -1.68 -3.44 -3.55
N ALA A 84 -0.78 -2.76 -4.26
CA ALA A 84 0.23 -3.41 -5.10
C ALA A 84 1.63 -3.17 -4.53
N TRP A 85 2.30 -4.26 -4.15
CA TRP A 85 3.53 -4.22 -3.39
C TRP A 85 4.77 -4.57 -4.22
N GLN A 86 5.90 -3.96 -3.85
CA GLN A 86 7.23 -4.28 -4.39
C GLN A 86 8.30 -4.26 -3.31
N ASP A 87 9.14 -5.29 -3.26
CA ASP A 87 10.32 -5.33 -2.38
C ASP A 87 11.47 -4.56 -3.04
N VAL A 88 11.48 -3.23 -2.86
CA VAL A 88 12.41 -2.33 -3.54
C VAL A 88 12.81 -1.15 -2.66
N MET A 89 14.06 -0.72 -2.78
CA MET A 89 14.50 0.61 -2.34
C MET A 89 14.21 1.61 -3.47
N PRO A 90 13.24 2.54 -3.30
CA PRO A 90 12.85 3.42 -4.40
C PRO A 90 13.96 4.41 -4.74
N THR A 91 14.30 4.48 -6.03
CA THR A 91 15.24 5.44 -6.63
C THR A 91 14.51 6.38 -7.58
N GLU A 92 15.20 7.39 -8.11
CA GLU A 92 14.63 8.28 -9.14
C GLU A 92 14.23 7.51 -10.41
N ASP A 93 15.03 6.52 -10.81
CA ASP A 93 14.73 5.66 -11.97
C ASP A 93 13.50 4.79 -11.71
N TRP A 94 13.38 4.24 -10.50
CA TRP A 94 12.17 3.53 -10.08
C TRP A 94 10.95 4.47 -10.11
N LEU A 95 11.07 5.69 -9.59
CA LEU A 95 9.96 6.66 -9.56
C LEU A 95 9.44 6.96 -10.97
N THR A 96 10.37 7.25 -11.89
CA THR A 96 10.04 7.65 -13.27
C THR A 96 9.61 6.49 -14.16
N SER A 97 9.77 5.25 -13.72
CA SER A 97 9.29 4.05 -14.42
C SER A 97 8.02 3.47 -13.78
N ALA A 98 8.07 3.15 -12.48
CA ALA A 98 7.02 2.45 -11.77
C ALA A 98 5.77 3.32 -11.54
N VAL A 99 5.91 4.60 -11.20
CA VAL A 99 4.74 5.47 -10.95
C VAL A 99 3.93 5.71 -12.23
N PRO A 100 4.53 6.07 -13.38
CA PRO A 100 3.80 6.17 -14.64
C PRO A 100 3.15 4.85 -15.08
N LEU A 101 3.86 3.74 -14.89
CA LEU A 101 3.30 2.41 -15.18
C LEU A 101 2.06 2.16 -14.33
N MET A 102 2.17 2.33 -13.01
CA MET A 102 1.08 2.08 -12.08
C MET A 102 -0.13 2.98 -12.35
N TRP A 103 0.09 4.26 -12.62
CA TRP A 103 -0.98 5.18 -12.99
C TRP A 103 -1.71 4.74 -14.26
N GLY A 104 -0.96 4.30 -15.28
CA GLY A 104 -1.54 3.76 -16.52
C GLY A 104 -2.32 2.46 -16.28
N THR A 105 -1.78 1.55 -15.48
CA THR A 105 -2.44 0.29 -15.09
C THR A 105 -3.74 0.57 -14.32
N ALA A 106 -3.71 1.50 -13.35
CA ALA A 106 -4.88 1.92 -12.59
C ALA A 106 -5.97 2.48 -13.51
N ALA A 107 -5.61 3.39 -14.42
CA ALA A 107 -6.57 3.98 -15.35
C ALA A 107 -7.24 2.94 -16.25
N LYS A 108 -6.49 1.94 -16.74
CA LYS A 108 -7.05 0.82 -17.53
C LYS A 108 -7.98 -0.07 -16.70
N ALA A 109 -7.71 -0.19 -15.40
CA ALA A 109 -8.53 -0.96 -14.46
C ALA A 109 -9.75 -0.18 -13.92
N ASN A 110 -10.04 1.03 -14.44
CA ASN A 110 -11.07 1.93 -13.90
C ASN A 110 -10.84 2.30 -12.42
N MET A 111 -9.57 2.52 -12.08
CA MET A 111 -9.11 2.93 -10.77
C MET A 111 -8.27 4.20 -10.89
N TYR A 112 -8.02 4.84 -9.75
CA TYR A 112 -7.04 5.92 -9.65
C TYR A 112 -5.96 5.57 -8.64
N LEU A 113 -4.76 6.13 -8.88
CA LEU A 113 -3.65 6.05 -7.95
C LEU A 113 -3.85 7.07 -6.84
N ALA A 114 -4.11 6.60 -5.63
CA ALA A 114 -4.29 7.46 -4.46
C ALA A 114 -2.96 7.95 -3.87
N GLY A 115 -1.91 7.16 -4.09
CA GLY A 115 -0.57 7.42 -3.56
C GLY A 115 0.27 6.15 -3.46
N TRP A 116 1.44 6.29 -2.87
CA TRP A 116 2.30 5.15 -2.53
C TRP A 116 3.00 5.39 -1.19
N SER A 117 3.47 4.33 -0.55
CA SER A 117 4.21 4.38 0.71
C SER A 117 5.47 3.55 0.64
N PHE A 118 6.51 3.99 1.34
CA PHE A 118 7.71 3.22 1.65
C PHE A 118 7.57 2.68 3.08
N GLU A 119 7.56 1.35 3.18
CA GLU A 119 7.20 0.60 4.40
C GLU A 119 8.23 -0.50 4.67
N PRO A 120 9.48 -0.14 5.01
CA PRO A 120 10.48 -1.13 5.35
C PRO A 120 10.13 -1.81 6.68
N ARG A 121 10.64 -3.03 6.90
CA ARG A 121 10.49 -3.72 8.19
C ARG A 121 11.10 -2.94 9.35
N THR A 122 12.24 -2.28 9.10
CA THR A 122 12.85 -1.32 10.02
C THR A 122 13.22 -0.06 9.29
N GLY A 123 13.11 1.07 9.97
CA GLY A 123 13.33 2.39 9.38
C GLY A 123 12.05 3.22 9.33
N PRO A 124 12.05 4.32 8.59
CA PRO A 124 10.93 5.24 8.58
C PRO A 124 9.85 4.81 7.58
N TYR A 125 8.61 4.85 8.04
CA TYR A 125 7.43 4.86 7.18
C TYR A 125 7.32 6.24 6.50
N ILE A 126 7.24 6.26 5.18
CA ILE A 126 7.08 7.50 4.38
C ILE A 126 5.93 7.29 3.40
N SER A 127 4.89 8.11 3.48
CA SER A 127 3.75 8.07 2.56
C SER A 127 3.76 9.27 1.61
N VAL A 128 3.38 9.02 0.36
CA VAL A 128 3.27 9.97 -0.75
C VAL A 128 1.84 9.91 -1.25
N SER A 129 0.97 10.71 -0.65
CA SER A 129 -0.44 10.81 -1.02
C SER A 129 -0.95 12.22 -0.77
N ARG A 130 -2.06 12.56 -1.41
CA ARG A 130 -2.69 13.87 -1.24
C ARG A 130 -3.21 14.11 0.18
N SER A 131 -3.76 13.08 0.82
CA SER A 131 -4.36 13.16 2.17
C SER A 131 -3.34 13.06 3.30
N VAL A 132 -2.10 12.60 3.02
CA VAL A 132 -1.04 12.45 4.03
C VAL A 132 0.23 13.12 3.55
N SER A 133 0.52 14.32 4.10
CA SER A 133 1.80 15.00 3.87
C SER A 133 2.94 14.18 4.49
N VAL A 134 3.74 13.49 3.66
CA VAL A 134 5.04 12.86 3.94
C VAL A 134 5.30 12.58 5.43
N TYR A 135 4.60 11.60 5.99
CA TYR A 135 4.76 11.20 7.39
C TYR A 135 6.23 10.81 7.65
N ASN A 136 6.78 11.20 8.80
CA ASN A 136 8.04 10.65 9.33
C ASN A 136 7.63 9.71 10.46
N GLY A 137 7.51 8.42 10.18
CA GLY A 137 7.18 7.43 11.19
C GLY A 137 8.34 7.17 12.15
N SER A 138 8.70 8.14 12.99
CA SER A 138 9.50 7.91 14.20
C SER A 138 8.64 7.40 15.37
N LYS A 139 7.60 6.61 15.08
CA LYS A 139 6.88 5.84 16.10
C LYS A 139 6.70 4.41 15.61
N ILE A 140 7.53 3.53 16.15
CA ILE A 140 6.99 2.27 16.68
C ILE A 140 5.79 2.71 17.51
N SER A 141 4.60 2.31 17.11
CA SER A 141 3.40 2.51 17.89
C SER A 141 3.63 1.90 19.28
N GLU A 142 3.92 2.73 20.28
CA GLU A 142 3.67 2.43 21.69
C GLU A 142 2.16 2.48 21.94
N HIS A 143 1.39 1.69 21.20
CA HIS A 143 0.12 1.24 21.71
C HIS A 143 0.39 -0.09 22.40
N PRO A 144 0.17 -0.23 23.72
CA PRO A 144 0.01 -1.56 24.27
C PRO A 144 -1.05 -2.27 23.42
N PRO A 145 -0.87 -3.56 23.11
CA PRO A 145 -1.87 -4.28 22.34
C PRO A 145 -3.25 -4.02 22.97
N PRO A 146 -4.30 -3.80 22.17
CA PRO A 146 -5.64 -3.68 22.72
C PRO A 146 -5.83 -4.86 23.68
N ALA A 147 -6.46 -4.60 24.83
CA ALA A 147 -6.61 -5.57 25.93
C ALA A 147 -7.31 -6.89 25.55
N ALA A 148 -7.60 -7.12 24.27
CA ALA A 148 -8.03 -8.38 23.68
C ALA A 148 -6.88 -9.37 23.37
N ALA A 149 -5.60 -8.97 23.41
CA ALA A 149 -4.48 -9.90 23.20
C ALA A 149 -4.12 -10.79 24.41
N GLN A 150 -4.86 -10.69 25.53
CA GLN A 150 -4.68 -11.57 26.70
C GLN A 150 -5.44 -12.91 26.63
N SER A 151 -5.81 -13.42 25.45
CA SER A 151 -6.51 -14.72 25.35
C SER A 151 -5.85 -15.81 24.53
N PHE A 152 -4.60 -15.64 24.06
CA PHE A 152 -3.84 -16.74 23.45
C PHE A 152 -3.46 -17.85 24.45
N GLY A 153 -3.68 -17.67 25.75
CA GLY A 153 -3.63 -18.76 26.73
C GLY A 153 -4.80 -19.76 26.61
N ARG A 154 -5.91 -19.41 25.96
CA ARG A 154 -7.12 -20.26 25.93
C ARG A 154 -7.27 -21.15 24.70
N LEU A 155 -6.57 -20.89 23.60
CA LEU A 155 -6.61 -21.77 22.43
C LEU A 155 -5.89 -23.10 22.71
N GLY A 156 -4.75 -23.05 23.42
CA GLY A 156 -4.03 -24.24 23.87
C GLY A 156 -4.82 -25.11 24.86
N ASP A 157 -5.55 -24.47 25.78
CA ASP A 157 -6.40 -25.18 26.75
C ASP A 157 -7.68 -25.75 26.13
N TRP A 158 -8.21 -25.10 25.09
CA TRP A 158 -9.35 -25.60 24.33
C TRP A 158 -8.98 -26.82 23.47
N LEU A 159 -7.84 -26.78 22.77
CA LEU A 159 -7.34 -27.91 21.96
C LEU A 159 -7.05 -29.15 22.81
N ARG A 160 -6.52 -28.99 24.03
CA ARG A 160 -6.27 -30.13 24.95
C ARG A 160 -7.55 -30.79 25.47
N ARG A 161 -8.69 -30.08 25.48
CA ARG A 161 -9.98 -30.63 25.92
C ARG A 161 -10.71 -31.40 24.81
N GLN A 162 -10.40 -31.17 23.55
CA GLN A 162 -11.03 -31.87 22.41
C GLN A 162 -10.30 -33.17 22.02
N LEU A 163 -9.10 -33.42 22.57
CA LEU A 163 -8.28 -34.61 22.30
C LEU A 163 -8.32 -35.64 23.44
N ARG A 164 -9.37 -35.64 24.26
CA ARG A 164 -9.63 -36.66 25.29
C ARG A 164 -10.94 -37.37 25.03
#